data_AF-A0AAU9HIW3-F1
#
_entry.id   AF-A0AAU9HIW3-F1
#
_cell.length_a   1.000
_cell.length_b   1.000
_cell.length_c   1.000
_cell.angle_alpha   90.00
_cell.angle_beta   90.00
_cell.angle_gamma   90.00
#
_symmetry.space_group_name_H-M   'P 1'
#
loop_
_entity.id
_entity.type
_entity.pdbx_description
1 polymer ?
#
loop_
_entity_poly.entity_id
_entity_poly.type
_entity_poly.pdbx_seq_one_letter_code
_entity_poly.pdbx_strand_id
1 'polypeptide(L)'
;MKEYFLPPKIFNELLSYAKKEKLIELENIVNKHDNGTILIEPWEVEILLNVAKLWRLQAILKYPFWDSEHPKFDPVHEDLFMDEQEDKWGKIAMTFPT
;
A
#
# COMPACT_ATOMS: atom_id res chain seq x y z
N MET A 1 -4.94 -15.94 -13.22
CA MET A 1 -4.72 -14.51 -13.51
C MET A 1 -6.06 -13.80 -13.37
N LYS A 2 -6.11 -12.68 -12.65
CA LYS A 2 -7.33 -11.89 -12.42
C LYS A 2 -7.00 -10.41 -12.60
N GLU A 3 -7.98 -9.66 -13.10
CA GLU A 3 -7.89 -8.22 -13.24
C GLU A 3 -8.33 -7.55 -11.94
N TYR A 4 -7.59 -6.53 -11.54
CA TYR A 4 -7.89 -5.69 -10.39
C TYR A 4 -7.74 -4.23 -10.75
N PHE A 5 -8.47 -3.37 -10.06
CA PHE A 5 -8.36 -1.92 -10.24
C PHE A 5 -7.55 -1.32 -9.10
N LEU A 6 -6.48 -0.59 -9.39
CA LEU A 6 -5.80 0.25 -8.41
C LEU A 6 -5.77 1.70 -8.90
N PRO A 7 -6.00 2.70 -8.03
CA PRO A 7 -5.94 4.10 -8.43
C PRO A 7 -4.60 4.45 -9.09
N PRO A 8 -4.56 5.11 -10.27
CA PRO A 8 -3.31 5.35 -11.00
C PRO A 8 -2.18 6.00 -10.19
N LYS A 9 -2.51 6.86 -9.21
CA LYS A 9 -1.54 7.47 -8.28
C LYS A 9 -0.67 6.44 -7.57
N ILE A 10 -1.24 5.28 -7.20
CA ILE A 10 -0.52 4.26 -6.43
C ILE A 10 0.57 3.57 -7.25
N PHE A 11 0.41 3.45 -8.57
CA PHE A 11 1.43 2.80 -9.41
C PHE A 11 2.71 3.60 -9.46
N ASN A 12 2.64 4.93 -9.51
CA ASN A 12 3.83 5.79 -9.45
C ASN A 12 4.58 5.64 -8.12
N GLU A 13 3.84 5.51 -7.02
CA GLU A 13 4.42 5.30 -5.69
C GLU A 13 5.06 3.91 -5.57
N LEU A 14 4.35 2.86 -6.03
CA LEU A 14 4.85 1.49 -6.06
C LEU A 14 6.11 1.36 -6.93
N LEU A 15 6.12 1.99 -8.10
CA LEU A 15 7.28 1.98 -9.01
C LEU A 15 8.47 2.72 -8.38
N SER A 16 8.23 3.86 -7.75
CA SER A 16 9.28 4.63 -7.06
C SER A 16 9.87 3.84 -5.90
N TYR A 17 9.02 3.18 -5.11
CA TYR A 17 9.41 2.31 -4.02
C TYR A 17 10.21 1.10 -4.53
N ALA A 18 9.73 0.42 -5.57
CA ALA A 18 10.41 -0.72 -6.19
C ALA A 18 11.82 -0.37 -6.64
N LYS A 19 11.99 0.78 -7.31
CA LYS A 19 13.30 1.25 -7.78
C LYS A 19 14.25 1.60 -6.64
N LYS A 20 13.73 2.29 -5.61
CA LYS A 20 14.52 2.69 -4.44
C LYS A 20 15.05 1.47 -3.67
N GLU A 21 14.19 0.49 -3.42
CA GLU A 21 14.50 -0.72 -2.65
C GLU A 21 15.06 -1.86 -3.51
N LYS A 22 15.24 -1.62 -4.83
CA LYS A 22 15.75 -2.58 -5.81
C LYS A 22 14.92 -3.88 -5.90
N LEU A 23 13.60 -3.75 -5.83
CA LEU A 23 12.63 -4.85 -5.89
C LEU A 23 12.20 -5.08 -7.35
N ILE A 24 12.98 -5.89 -8.06
CA ILE A 24 12.79 -6.14 -9.51
C ILE A 24 11.43 -6.78 -9.79
N GLU A 25 11.00 -7.74 -8.97
CA GLU A 25 9.70 -8.40 -9.15
C GLU A 25 8.54 -7.41 -9.03
N LEU A 26 8.60 -6.48 -8.06
CA LEU A 26 7.57 -5.46 -7.87
C LEU A 26 7.53 -4.48 -9.05
N GLU A 27 8.70 -4.07 -9.57
CA GLU A 27 8.79 -3.23 -10.76
C GLU A 27 8.12 -3.90 -11.96
N ASN A 28 8.41 -5.19 -12.19
CA ASN A 28 7.79 -5.97 -13.27
C ASN A 28 6.28 -6.09 -13.11
N ILE A 29 5.77 -6.31 -11.89
CA ILE A 29 4.34 -6.36 -11.62
C ILE A 29 3.69 -5.02 -11.93
N VAL A 30 4.22 -3.93 -11.37
CA VAL A 30 3.65 -2.58 -11.53
C VAL A 30 3.58 -2.18 -13.00
N ASN A 31 4.62 -2.48 -13.80
CA ASN A 31 4.65 -2.15 -15.23
C ASN A 31 3.59 -2.90 -16.08
N LYS A 32 2.84 -3.86 -15.52
CA LYS A 32 1.70 -4.52 -16.20
C LYS A 32 0.43 -3.67 -16.21
N HIS A 33 0.38 -2.58 -15.46
CA HIS A 33 -0.84 -1.81 -15.33
C HIS A 33 -1.23 -1.12 -16.65
N ASP A 34 -2.53 -0.92 -16.86
CA ASP A 34 -3.10 -0.11 -17.92
C ASP A 34 -4.15 0.84 -17.33
N ASN A 35 -3.84 2.14 -17.27
CA ASN A 35 -4.74 3.21 -16.83
C ASN A 35 -5.59 2.92 -15.57
N GLY A 36 -5.01 2.28 -14.55
CA GLY A 36 -5.72 1.97 -13.30
C GLY A 36 -6.12 0.50 -13.15
N THR A 37 -6.08 -0.31 -14.20
CA THR A 37 -6.26 -1.76 -14.08
C THR A 37 -4.93 -2.47 -14.12
N ILE A 38 -4.85 -3.64 -13.47
CA ILE A 38 -3.68 -4.51 -13.51
C ILE A 38 -4.14 -5.96 -13.59
N LEU A 39 -3.51 -6.72 -14.47
CA LEU A 39 -3.78 -8.14 -14.64
C LEU A 39 -2.65 -8.96 -14.00
N ILE A 40 -2.95 -9.67 -12.90
CA ILE A 40 -1.92 -10.32 -12.08
C ILE A 40 -2.29 -11.75 -11.64
N GLU A 41 -1.26 -12.51 -11.29
CA GLU A 41 -1.33 -13.86 -10.75
C GLU A 41 -1.48 -13.87 -9.22
N PRO A 42 -1.97 -14.98 -8.61
CA PRO A 42 -2.16 -15.05 -7.16
C PRO A 42 -0.90 -14.70 -6.34
N TRP A 43 0.28 -15.15 -6.75
CA TRP A 43 1.53 -14.83 -6.04
C TRP A 43 1.94 -13.35 -6.17
N GLU A 44 1.54 -12.68 -7.26
CA GLU A 44 1.79 -11.25 -7.47
C GLU A 44 0.88 -10.40 -6.59
N VAL A 45 -0.35 -10.87 -6.33
CA VAL A 45 -1.24 -10.27 -5.33
C VAL A 45 -0.57 -10.30 -3.95
N GLU A 46 0.06 -11.42 -3.57
CA GLU A 46 0.75 -11.55 -2.29
C GLU A 46 1.89 -10.52 -2.14
N ILE A 47 2.65 -10.27 -3.21
CA ILE A 47 3.71 -9.25 -3.21
C ILE A 47 3.13 -7.86 -2.94
N LEU A 48 2.07 -7.48 -3.64
CA LEU A 48 1.41 -6.17 -3.45
C LEU A 48 0.81 -6.03 -2.04
N LEU A 49 0.21 -7.09 -1.52
CA LEU A 49 -0.30 -7.12 -0.14
C LEU A 49 0.83 -7.02 0.89
N ASN A 50 1.99 -7.62 0.64
CA ASN A 50 3.14 -7.51 1.53
C ASN A 50 3.72 -6.10 1.54
N VAL A 51 3.78 -5.43 0.38
CA VAL A 51 4.16 -4.00 0.30
C VAL A 51 3.17 -3.14 1.08
N ALA A 52 1.86 -3.37 0.89
CA ALA A 52 0.83 -2.65 1.62
C ALA A 52 0.97 -2.84 3.14
N LYS A 53 1.14 -4.09 3.60
CA LYS A 53 1.37 -4.40 5.03
C LYS A 53 2.60 -3.69 5.57
N LEU A 54 3.70 -3.68 4.82
CA LEU A 54 4.93 -2.99 5.21
C LEU A 54 4.70 -1.48 5.38
N TRP A 55 4.02 -0.83 4.45
CA TRP A 55 3.70 0.60 4.56
C TRP A 55 2.79 0.90 5.77
N ARG A 56 1.84 0.02 6.07
CA ARG A 56 1.04 0.14 7.30
C ARG A 56 1.91 0.04 8.55
N LEU A 57 2.83 -0.92 8.61
CA LEU A 57 3.75 -1.06 9.75
C LEU A 57 4.65 0.18 9.90
N GLN A 58 5.13 0.75 8.79
CA GLN A 58 5.90 1.99 8.80
C GLN A 58 5.08 3.17 9.35
N ALA A 59 3.81 3.29 8.96
CA ALA A 59 2.90 4.31 9.50
C ALA A 59 2.67 4.13 11.01
N ILE A 60 2.49 2.90 11.50
CA ILE A 60 2.37 2.61 12.95
C ILE A 60 3.61 3.10 13.70
N LEU A 61 4.81 2.87 13.16
CA LEU A 61 6.06 3.31 13.77
C LEU A 61 6.23 4.83 13.74
N LYS A 62 5.75 5.48 12.67
CA LYS A 62 5.83 6.93 12.49
C LYS A 62 4.86 7.68 13.40
N TYR A 63 3.68 7.10 13.65
CA TYR A 63 2.61 7.69 14.46
C TYR A 63 2.26 6.79 15.64
N PRO A 64 3.17 6.50 16.59
CA PRO A 64 3.01 5.44 17.58
C PRO A 64 1.86 5.63 18.58
N PHE A 65 1.17 6.76 18.53
CA PHE A 65 0.08 7.13 19.44
C PHE A 65 -1.24 7.36 18.68
N TRP A 66 -1.37 6.80 17.48
CA TRP A 66 -2.56 6.90 16.64
C TRP A 66 -3.77 6.17 17.24
N ASP A 67 -3.54 5.14 18.06
CA ASP A 67 -4.59 4.29 18.60
C ASP A 67 -5.27 4.95 19.81
N SER A 68 -6.57 5.20 19.71
CA SER A 68 -7.41 5.77 20.77
C SER A 68 -7.42 4.97 22.07
N GLU A 69 -7.08 3.67 22.02
CA GLU A 69 -6.94 2.82 23.20
C GLU A 69 -5.55 2.93 23.87
N HIS A 70 -4.58 3.57 23.21
CA HIS A 70 -3.23 3.70 23.72
C HIS A 70 -3.14 4.76 24.84
N PRO A 71 -2.47 4.50 25.98
CA PRO A 71 -2.40 5.44 27.11
C PRO A 71 -1.78 6.82 26.81
N LYS A 72 -1.06 6.92 25.69
CA LYS A 72 -0.42 8.16 25.21
C LYS A 72 -1.07 8.70 23.93
N PHE A 73 -2.31 8.30 23.65
CA PHE A 73 -3.05 8.71 22.45
C PHE A 73 -2.85 10.19 22.11
N ASP A 74 -2.60 10.44 20.84
CA ASP A 74 -2.48 11.78 20.26
C ASP A 74 -3.40 11.86 19.03
N PRO A 75 -4.45 12.70 19.04
CA PRO A 75 -5.36 12.83 17.91
C PRO A 75 -4.66 13.29 16.62
N VAL A 76 -3.54 14.02 16.72
CA VAL A 76 -2.74 14.39 15.55
C VAL A 76 -2.08 13.15 14.93
N HIS A 77 -1.65 12.19 15.75
CA HIS A 77 -1.12 10.94 15.24
C HIS A 77 -2.21 10.07 14.60
N GLU A 78 -3.43 10.09 15.12
CA GLU A 78 -4.58 9.40 14.52
C GLU A 78 -4.88 9.97 13.14
N ASP A 79 -5.07 11.29 13.03
CA ASP A 79 -5.37 11.97 11.76
C ASP A 79 -4.29 11.64 10.71
N LEU A 80 -3.02 11.81 11.06
CA LEU A 80 -1.90 11.55 10.15
C LEU A 80 -1.75 10.07 9.78
N PHE A 81 -2.09 9.16 10.69
CA PHE A 81 -2.09 7.73 10.41
C PHE A 81 -3.21 7.37 9.44
N MET A 82 -4.43 7.87 9.68
CA MET A 82 -5.60 7.62 8.85
C MET A 82 -5.43 8.18 7.44
N ASP A 83 -4.90 9.41 7.32
CA ASP A 83 -4.54 10.01 6.04
C ASP A 83 -3.56 9.11 5.27
N GLU A 84 -2.48 8.64 5.92
CA GLU A 84 -1.49 7.78 5.26
C GLU A 84 -2.04 6.39 4.92
N GLN A 85 -2.98 5.85 5.72
CA GLN A 85 -3.70 4.61 5.40
C GLN A 85 -4.58 4.78 4.17
N GLU A 86 -5.41 5.82 4.11
CA GLU A 86 -6.29 6.08 2.98
C GLU A 86 -5.48 6.34 1.71
N ASP A 87 -4.39 7.09 1.81
CA ASP A 87 -3.67 7.53 0.63
C ASP A 87 -2.83 6.42 -0.03
N LYS A 88 -2.44 5.39 0.74
CA LYS A 88 -1.57 4.29 0.30
C LYS A 88 -2.14 2.89 0.50
N TRP A 89 -2.17 2.41 1.74
CA TRP A 89 -2.50 1.02 2.07
C TRP A 89 -3.92 0.64 1.67
N GLY A 90 -4.89 1.49 1.99
CA GLY A 90 -6.31 1.28 1.72
C GLY A 90 -6.57 1.10 0.22
N LYS A 91 -5.86 1.86 -0.62
CA LYS A 91 -5.98 1.77 -2.08
C LYS A 91 -5.46 0.45 -2.65
N ILE A 92 -4.54 -0.24 -1.97
CA ILE A 92 -4.03 -1.54 -2.39
C ILE A 92 -4.89 -2.65 -1.80
N ALA A 93 -5.16 -2.60 -0.49
CA ALA A 93 -5.83 -3.69 0.22
C ALA A 93 -7.33 -3.82 -0.14
N MET A 94 -8.05 -2.71 -0.37
CA MET A 94 -9.49 -2.76 -0.66
C MET A 94 -9.80 -3.16 -2.11
N THR A 95 -8.82 -3.04 -3.01
CA THR A 95 -9.00 -3.31 -4.43
C THR A 95 -8.72 -4.76 -4.82
N PHE A 96 -8.00 -5.48 -3.96
CA PHE A 96 -7.85 -6.92 -4.08
C PHE A 96 -8.95 -7.60 -3.24
N PRO A 97 -9.81 -8.44 -3.84
CA PRO A 97 -10.78 -9.22 -3.10
C PRO A 97 -10.06 -10.22 -2.19
N THR A 98 -10.60 -10.38 -0.99
CA THR A 98 -10.24 -11.43 -0.02
C THR A 98 -10.72 -12.81 -0.46
#